data_AF-A0A2E7PZW1-F1
#
_entry.id   AF-A0A2E7PZW1-F1
#
_cell.length_a   1.000
_cell.length_b   1.000
_cell.length_c   1.000
_cell.angle_alpha   90.00
_cell.angle_beta   90.00
_cell.angle_gamma   90.00
#
_symmetry.space_group_name_H-M   'P 1'
#
loop_
_entity.id
_entity.type
_entity.pdbx_description
1 polymer ?
#
loop_
_entity_poly.entity_id
_entity_poly.type
_entity_poly.pdbx_seq_one_letter_code
_entity_poly.pdbx_strand_id
1 'polypeptide(L)'
;MAADEAEYVVVHGRLTFDADLLPEVDMSRQADTPPRTVVPARLEGKSMTRRGFDIPFEQTVELDVLCYGPWCGSAATGQDVLAFVRRDAETYVLETNPCGGDLFGTPSAEMLEKVQACYAGEPCQPERP
;
A
#
# COMPACT_ATOMS: atom_id res chain seq x y z
N MET A 1 2.01 26.87 -11.57
CA MET A 1 1.97 25.43 -11.90
C MET A 1 1.84 24.73 -10.56
N ALA A 2 0.62 24.36 -10.16
CA ALA A 2 0.42 23.58 -8.95
C ALA A 2 1.06 22.23 -9.21
N ALA A 3 2.08 21.87 -8.43
CA ALA A 3 2.40 20.47 -8.28
C ALA A 3 1.14 19.88 -7.63
N ASP A 4 0.46 18.95 -8.30
CA ASP A 4 -0.49 18.08 -7.62
C ASP A 4 0.29 17.42 -6.49
N GLU A 5 0.16 17.98 -5.29
CA GLU A 5 0.64 17.41 -4.05
C GLU A 5 -0.24 16.17 -3.84
N ALA A 6 0.11 15.06 -4.49
CA ALA A 6 -0.57 13.79 -4.27
C ALA A 6 -0.57 13.54 -2.76
N GLU A 7 -1.76 13.56 -2.16
CA GLU A 7 -1.90 13.47 -0.72
C GLU A 7 -1.70 12.02 -0.31
N TYR A 8 -0.51 11.64 0.14
CA TYR A 8 -0.27 10.29 0.64
C TYR A 8 -0.68 10.19 2.11
N VAL A 9 -1.59 9.25 2.39
CA VAL A 9 -2.06 8.91 3.73
C VAL A 9 -1.46 7.57 4.11
N VAL A 10 -0.59 7.58 5.12
CA VAL A 10 -0.06 6.34 5.69
C VAL A 10 -1.08 5.78 6.65
N VAL A 11 -1.43 4.52 6.52
CA VAL A 11 -2.43 3.85 7.35
C VAL A 11 -1.84 2.56 7.87
N HIS A 12 -1.97 2.36 9.17
CA HIS A 12 -1.58 1.14 9.85
C HIS A 12 -2.83 0.42 10.35
N GLY A 13 -3.02 -0.82 9.92
CA GLY A 13 -4.16 -1.61 10.34
C GLY A 13 -4.35 -2.85 9.49
N ARG A 14 -5.60 -3.30 9.39
CA ARG A 14 -5.95 -4.52 8.68
C ARG A 14 -6.44 -4.20 7.27
N LEU A 15 -5.76 -4.79 6.28
CA LEU A 15 -6.22 -4.76 4.89
C LEU A 15 -7.03 -6.02 4.60
N THR A 16 -8.28 -5.85 4.18
CA THR A 16 -9.16 -6.95 3.78
C THR A 16 -9.58 -6.75 2.34
N PHE A 17 -9.28 -7.72 1.50
CA PHE A 17 -9.69 -7.73 0.10
C PHE A 17 -9.97 -9.17 -0.35
N ASP A 18 -10.59 -9.29 -1.52
CA ASP A 18 -10.89 -10.58 -2.12
C ASP A 18 -9.64 -11.11 -2.85
N ALA A 19 -9.02 -12.14 -2.29
CA ALA A 19 -7.78 -12.71 -2.82
C ALA A 19 -7.99 -13.41 -4.17
N ASP A 20 -9.22 -13.84 -4.47
CA ASP A 20 -9.61 -14.44 -5.75
C ASP A 20 -9.62 -13.40 -6.90
N LEU A 21 -9.59 -12.10 -6.59
CA LEU A 21 -9.48 -11.03 -7.59
C LEU A 21 -8.03 -10.66 -7.92
N LEU A 22 -7.04 -11.23 -7.22
CA LEU A 22 -5.64 -10.99 -7.52
C LEU A 22 -5.27 -11.53 -8.91
N PRO A 23 -4.37 -10.86 -9.64
CA PRO A 23 -3.90 -11.38 -10.92
C PRO A 23 -3.12 -12.68 -10.71
N GLU A 24 -3.67 -13.80 -11.18
CA GLU A 24 -2.95 -15.06 -11.30
C GLU A 24 -2.14 -15.08 -12.59
N VAL A 25 -0.82 -15.24 -12.47
CA VAL A 25 0.07 -15.41 -13.62
C VAL A 25 0.02 -16.85 -14.08
N ASP A 26 -0.59 -17.09 -15.24
CA ASP A 26 -0.40 -18.35 -15.97
C ASP A 26 0.99 -18.34 -16.61
N MET A 27 1.92 -19.14 -16.07
CA MET A 27 3.29 -19.30 -16.59
C MET A 27 3.33 -19.71 -18.07
N SER A 28 2.27 -20.35 -18.59
CA SER A 28 2.14 -20.76 -19.98
C SER A 28 1.58 -19.64 -20.88
N ARG A 29 0.93 -18.62 -20.30
CA ARG A 29 0.30 -17.48 -21.00
C ARG A 29 0.59 -16.16 -20.30
N GLN A 30 1.85 -15.91 -20.00
CA GLN A 30 2.30 -14.68 -19.33
C GLN A 30 1.88 -13.41 -20.09
N ALA A 31 1.76 -13.47 -21.42
CA ALA A 31 1.33 -12.36 -22.27
C ALA A 31 -0.15 -11.97 -22.10
N ASP A 32 -0.99 -12.88 -21.60
CA ASP A 32 -2.41 -12.62 -21.34
C ASP A 32 -2.64 -12.01 -19.95
N THR A 33 -1.61 -11.99 -19.08
CA THR A 33 -1.72 -11.37 -17.76
C THR A 33 -1.76 -9.85 -17.91
N PRO A 34 -2.81 -9.19 -17.40
CA PRO A 34 -2.90 -7.74 -17.48
C PRO A 34 -1.73 -7.10 -16.70
N PRO A 35 -1.11 -6.03 -17.24
CA PRO A 35 0.00 -5.35 -16.57
C PRO A 35 -0.42 -4.61 -15.30
N ARG A 36 -1.73 -4.40 -15.12
CA ARG A 36 -2.33 -3.78 -13.94
C ARG A 36 -3.68 -4.43 -13.65
N THR A 37 -3.97 -4.68 -12.39
CA THR A 37 -5.26 -5.19 -11.92
C THR A 37 -5.69 -4.41 -10.70
N VAL A 38 -6.84 -3.73 -10.80
CA VAL A 38 -7.41 -2.98 -9.68
C VAL A 38 -8.35 -3.90 -8.90
N VAL A 39 -8.04 -4.09 -7.62
CA VAL A 39 -8.83 -4.92 -6.70
C VAL A 39 -9.45 -4.03 -5.63
N PRO A 40 -10.78 -4.04 -5.44
CA PRO A 40 -11.40 -3.33 -4.35
C PRO A 40 -10.97 -3.93 -3.01
N ALA A 41 -10.39 -3.10 -2.15
CA ALA A 41 -9.92 -3.47 -0.84
C ALA A 41 -10.54 -2.57 0.24
N ARG A 42 -10.59 -3.05 1.46
CA ARG A 42 -11.06 -2.31 2.63
C ARG A 42 -9.91 -2.20 3.62
N LEU A 43 -9.59 -0.98 4.02
CA LEU A 43 -8.50 -0.71 4.95
C LEU A 43 -9.06 -0.14 6.24
N GLU A 44 -8.84 -0.85 7.34
CA GLU A 44 -9.42 -0.55 8.64
C GLU A 44 -8.31 -0.46 9.69
N GLY A 45 -8.14 0.71 10.29
CA GLY A 45 -7.07 0.96 11.22
C GLY A 45 -6.97 2.42 11.63
N LYS A 46 -5.73 2.91 11.67
CA LYS A 46 -5.44 4.29 12.02
C LYS A 46 -4.50 4.91 10.98
N SER A 47 -4.80 6.12 10.54
CA SER A 47 -3.91 6.90 9.70
C SER A 47 -2.89 7.67 10.53
N MET A 48 -1.70 7.84 9.93
CA MET A 48 -0.57 8.51 10.54
C MET A 48 -0.75 10.02 10.44
N THR A 49 -0.38 10.68 11.53
CA THR A 49 -0.25 12.13 11.63
C THR A 49 1.11 12.48 12.20
N ARG A 50 1.43 13.77 12.30
CA ARG A 50 2.65 14.24 12.99
C ARG A 50 2.77 13.79 14.45
N ARG A 51 1.67 13.37 15.08
CA ARG A 51 1.67 12.83 16.46
C ARG A 51 1.69 11.30 16.50
N GLY A 52 1.60 10.63 15.35
CA GLY A 52 1.45 9.18 15.22
C GLY A 52 0.11 8.76 14.65
N PHE A 53 -0.19 7.46 14.80
CA PHE A 53 -1.41 6.81 14.33
C PHE A 53 -2.60 7.11 15.27
N ASP A 54 -3.21 8.29 15.12
CA ASP A 54 -4.26 8.77 16.03
C ASP A 54 -5.64 8.92 15.34
N ILE A 55 -5.67 9.04 14.02
CA ILE A 55 -6.91 9.25 13.27
C ILE A 55 -7.47 7.89 12.84
N PRO A 56 -8.72 7.53 13.17
CA PRO A 56 -9.32 6.30 12.66
C PRO A 56 -9.47 6.38 11.14
N PHE A 57 -9.09 5.32 10.43
CA PHE A 57 -9.21 5.21 8.99
C PHE A 57 -9.96 3.92 8.66
N GLU A 58 -11.16 4.05 8.10
CA GLU A 58 -12.01 2.95 7.67
C GLU A 58 -12.62 3.33 6.32
N GLN A 59 -11.87 3.07 5.24
CA GLN A 59 -12.28 3.47 3.89
C GLN A 59 -12.03 2.32 2.91
N THR A 60 -12.84 2.26 1.87
CA THR A 60 -12.57 1.41 0.71
C THR A 60 -11.46 2.05 -0.12
N VAL A 61 -10.45 1.26 -0.47
CA VAL A 61 -9.29 1.64 -1.26
C VAL A 61 -9.18 0.73 -2.47
N GLU A 62 -8.64 1.23 -3.56
CA GLU A 62 -8.35 0.50 -4.78
C GLU A 62 -6.92 -0.03 -4.72
N LEU A 63 -6.78 -1.34 -4.54
CA LEU A 63 -5.48 -2.00 -4.59
C LEU A 63 -5.07 -2.17 -6.06
N ASP A 64 -4.17 -1.33 -6.54
CA ASP A 64 -3.61 -1.41 -7.90
C ASP A 64 -2.42 -2.36 -7.90
N VAL A 65 -2.66 -3.60 -8.35
CA VAL A 65 -1.65 -4.65 -8.44
C VAL A 65 -0.95 -4.55 -9.79
N LEU A 66 0.30 -4.13 -9.78
CA LEU A 66 1.14 -4.03 -10.97
C LEU A 66 1.88 -5.35 -11.24
N CYS A 67 1.94 -5.69 -12.52
CA CYS A 67 2.68 -6.84 -13.02
C CYS A 67 3.81 -6.41 -13.95
N TYR A 68 5.03 -6.82 -13.62
CA TYR A 68 6.22 -6.60 -14.42
C TYR A 68 6.64 -7.91 -15.07
N GLY A 69 6.10 -8.16 -16.26
CA GLY A 69 6.32 -9.42 -16.98
C GLY A 69 5.72 -10.60 -16.20
N PRO A 70 6.50 -11.62 -15.83
CA PRO A 70 5.99 -12.79 -15.09
C PRO A 70 5.80 -12.55 -13.60
N TRP A 71 6.21 -11.39 -13.06
CA TRP A 71 6.12 -11.10 -11.63
C TRP A 71 5.04 -10.07 -11.36
N CYS A 72 3.97 -10.48 -10.69
CA CYS A 72 2.94 -9.59 -10.17
C CYS A 72 3.19 -9.24 -8.71
N GLY A 73 2.72 -8.05 -8.32
CA GLY A 73 2.61 -7.69 -6.91
C GLY A 73 1.73 -8.71 -6.17
N SER A 74 2.12 -9.03 -4.94
CA SER A 74 1.33 -9.85 -4.04
C SER A 74 0.88 -9.01 -2.86
N ALA A 75 -0.27 -9.36 -2.32
CA ALA A 75 -0.81 -8.78 -1.11
C ALA A 75 -1.39 -9.90 -0.25
N ALA A 76 -1.35 -9.73 1.08
CA ALA A 76 -1.98 -10.65 2.01
C ALA A 76 -3.24 -10.00 2.61
N THR A 77 -4.37 -10.69 2.51
CA THR A 77 -5.64 -10.24 3.09
C THR A 77 -5.73 -10.64 4.57
N GLY A 78 -6.37 -9.81 5.38
CA GLY A 78 -6.63 -10.05 6.79
C GLY A 78 -5.41 -9.95 7.71
N GLN A 79 -4.26 -9.50 7.23
CA GLN A 79 -3.07 -9.26 8.06
C GLN A 79 -2.96 -7.81 8.49
N ASP A 80 -2.15 -7.58 9.53
CA ASP A 80 -1.74 -6.25 9.95
C ASP A 80 -0.69 -5.73 8.97
N VAL A 81 -0.95 -4.57 8.37
CA VAL A 81 -0.18 -3.99 7.30
C VAL A 81 0.02 -2.49 7.53
N LEU A 82 1.12 -1.98 6.98
CA LEU A 82 1.35 -0.56 6.81
C LEU A 82 1.18 -0.23 5.32
N ALA A 83 0.18 0.59 5.00
CA ALA A 83 -0.18 0.95 3.64
C ALA A 83 0.00 2.45 3.42
N PHE A 84 0.68 2.82 2.33
CA PHE A 84 0.84 4.20 1.88
C PHE A 84 -0.22 4.46 0.80
N VAL A 85 -1.37 4.95 1.23
CA VAL A 85 -2.51 5.14 0.35
C VAL A 85 -2.39 6.50 -0.32
N ARG A 86 -2.27 6.53 -1.64
CA ARG A 86 -2.35 7.76 -2.43
C ARG A 86 -3.81 8.21 -2.47
N ARG A 87 -4.10 9.41 -1.97
CA ARG A 87 -5.41 10.05 -2.11
C ARG A 87 -5.41 10.82 -3.42
N ASP A 88 -6.23 10.33 -4.35
CA ASP A 88 -6.58 11.04 -5.57
C ASP A 88 -7.81 11.94 -5.32
N ALA A 89 -8.32 12.63 -6.34
CA ALA A 89 -9.38 13.61 -6.20
C ALA A 89 -10.65 13.04 -5.53
N GLU A 90 -10.98 11.77 -5.80
CA GLU A 90 -12.19 11.10 -5.30
C GLU A 90 -11.95 9.67 -4.79
N THR A 91 -10.77 9.09 -4.99
CA THR A 91 -10.47 7.69 -4.62
C THR A 91 -9.16 7.56 -3.85
N TYR A 92 -9.01 6.42 -3.21
CA TYR A 92 -7.81 6.04 -2.47
C TYR A 92 -7.15 4.90 -3.23
N VAL A 93 -5.95 5.11 -3.73
CA VAL A 93 -5.21 4.14 -4.53
C VAL A 93 -4.04 3.60 -3.72
N LEU A 94 -3.96 2.29 -3.60
CA LEU A 94 -2.88 1.58 -2.95
C LEU A 94 -2.15 0.74 -4.00
N GLU A 95 -0.96 1.17 -4.40
CA GLU A 95 -0.20 0.48 -5.44
C GLU A 95 0.66 -0.63 -4.84
N THR A 96 0.63 -1.83 -5.40
CA THR A 96 1.57 -2.91 -5.06
C THR A 96 2.22 -3.45 -6.31
N ASN A 97 3.51 -3.78 -6.20
CA ASN A 97 4.32 -4.24 -7.32
C ASN A 97 5.24 -5.38 -6.82
N PRO A 98 5.83 -6.19 -7.73
CA PRO A 98 6.65 -7.33 -7.33
C PRO A 98 7.95 -6.96 -6.59
N CYS A 99 8.34 -5.68 -6.58
CA CYS A 99 9.52 -5.19 -5.85
C CYS A 99 9.20 -4.72 -4.43
N GLY A 100 7.93 -4.73 -4.02
CA GLY A 100 7.46 -4.08 -2.80
C GLY A 100 6.99 -2.66 -3.12
N GLY A 101 5.68 -2.52 -3.30
CA GLY A 101 5.04 -1.22 -3.55
C GLY A 101 4.76 -0.46 -2.26
N ASP A 102 3.59 0.17 -2.22
CA ASP A 102 3.13 0.99 -1.10
C ASP A 102 2.45 0.18 0.02
N LEU A 103 2.51 -1.16 -0.07
CA LEU A 103 1.91 -2.08 0.91
C LEU A 103 2.99 -2.92 1.59
N PHE A 104 3.13 -2.76 2.91
CA PHE A 104 4.06 -3.50 3.74
C PHE A 104 3.30 -4.45 4.65
N GLY A 105 3.44 -5.75 4.42
CA GLY A 105 2.86 -6.79 5.27
C GLY A 105 3.68 -7.01 6.54
N THR A 106 3.02 -7.09 7.70
CA THR A 106 3.64 -7.35 9.01
C THR A 106 4.76 -6.36 9.36
N PRO A 107 4.46 -5.04 9.45
CA PRO A 107 5.46 -4.05 9.82
C PRO A 107 6.01 -4.31 11.23
N SER A 108 7.33 -4.22 11.40
CA SER A 108 7.93 -4.25 12.73
C SER A 108 7.69 -2.92 13.47
N ALA A 109 7.64 -2.95 14.80
CA ALA A 109 7.48 -1.73 15.60
C ALA A 109 8.55 -0.68 15.28
N GLU A 110 9.78 -1.12 15.03
CA GLU A 110 10.90 -0.24 14.67
C GLU A 110 10.70 0.43 13.30
N MET A 111 10.05 -0.24 12.34
CA MET A 111 9.68 0.35 11.06
C MET A 111 8.60 1.41 11.21
N LEU A 112 7.60 1.16 12.07
CA LEU A 112 6.54 2.14 12.37
C LEU A 112 7.11 3.41 13.01
N GLU A 113 8.02 3.27 13.98
CA GLU A 113 8.69 4.39 14.64
C GLU A 113 9.55 5.20 13.65
N LYS A 114 10.29 4.54 12.76
CA LYS A 114 11.09 5.22 11.72
C LYS A 114 10.23 5.99 10.72
N VAL A 115 9.12 5.40 10.28
CA VAL A 115 8.17 6.06 9.37
C VAL A 115 7.51 7.25 10.07
N GLN A 116 7.16 7.12 11.35
CA GLN A 116 6.64 8.22 12.16
C GLN A 116 7.66 9.36 12.34
N ALA A 117 8.91 9.03 12.67
CA ALA A 117 9.99 10.00 12.82
C ALA A 117 10.23 10.76 11.50
N CYS A 118 10.32 10.03 10.39
CA CYS A 118 10.43 10.59 9.06
C CYS A 118 9.28 11.56 8.73
N TYR A 119 8.04 11.17 9.04
CA TYR A 119 6.85 12.02 8.84
C TYR A 119 6.80 13.23 9.76
N ALA A 120 7.39 13.14 10.96
CA ALA A 120 7.53 14.24 11.91
C ALA A 120 8.65 15.23 11.51
N GLY A 121 9.47 14.91 10.51
CA GLY A 121 10.56 15.74 9.99
C GLY A 121 11.95 15.38 10.51
N GLU A 122 12.11 14.21 11.15
CA GLU A 122 13.43 13.65 11.49
C GLU A 122 14.14 13.08 10.25
N PRO A 123 15.47 12.88 10.30
CA PRO A 123 16.20 12.31 9.17
C PRO A 123 15.69 10.90 8.81
N CYS A 124 15.00 10.81 7.69
CA CYS A 124 14.56 9.56 7.07
C CYS A 124 15.79 8.78 6.57
N GLN A 125 16.44 8.01 7.44
CA GLN A 125 17.54 7.13 7.05
C GLN A 125 17.01 5.73 6.76
N PRO A 126 16.95 5.31 5.48
CA PRO A 126 16.69 3.91 5.18
C PRO A 126 17.87 3.08 5.71
N GLU A 127 17.55 2.01 6.42
CA GLU A 127 18.55 1.01 6.78
C GLU A 127 18.96 0.30 5.49
N ARG A 128 20.21 0.53 5.07
CA ARG A 128 20.80 -0.27 4.01
C ARG A 128 21.08 -1.66 4.57
N PRO A 129 20.55 -2.74 3.95
CA PRO A 129 21.09 -4.07 4.19
C PRO A 129 22.54 -4.18 3.69
#